data_AF-A0AAP5LTJ1-F1
#
_entry.id   AF-A0AAP5LTJ1-F1
#
_cell.length_a   1.000
_cell.length_b   1.000
_cell.length_c   1.000
_cell.angle_alpha   90.00
_cell.angle_beta   90.00
_cell.angle_gamma   90.00
#
_symmetry.space_group_name_H-M   'P 1'
#
loop_
_entity.id
_entity.type
_entity.pdbx_description
1 polymer ?
#
loop_
_entity_poly.entity_id
_entity_poly.type
_entity_poly.pdbx_seq_one_letter_code
_entity_poly.pdbx_strand_id
1 'polypeptide(L)'
;MANNFEQFARNSLQFRPSDIRLMLERVHSHVVKPRMTAEELLEVVQGLGFATVEAFGDQIGLERRTSESWARYGLSRDAAQLLLALLNYRQRLLDAMDDFEKTTQIPLDGFFENQQLP
;
A
#
# COMPACT_ATOMS: atom_id res chain seq x y z
N MET A 1 43.85 11.04 12.11
CA MET A 1 43.01 9.83 12.19
C MET A 1 42.25 9.75 13.53
N ALA A 2 41.65 10.86 14.02
CA ALA A 2 40.91 10.90 15.30
C ALA A 2 39.45 11.38 15.14
N ASN A 3 39.06 11.89 13.96
CA ASN A 3 37.74 12.50 13.75
C ASN A 3 36.57 11.51 13.62
N ASN A 4 36.82 10.28 13.15
CA ASN A 4 35.73 9.34 12.88
C ASN A 4 35.19 8.72 14.18
N PHE A 5 36.04 8.51 15.19
CA PHE A 5 35.63 7.95 16.49
C PHE A 5 34.81 8.95 17.31
N GLU A 6 35.17 10.23 17.29
CA GLU A 6 34.39 11.29 17.96
C GLU A 6 33.03 11.54 17.28
N GLN A 7 32.97 11.46 15.94
CA GLN A 7 31.69 11.49 15.22
C GLN A 7 30.81 10.27 15.53
N PHE A 8 31.41 9.08 15.63
CA PHE A 8 30.67 7.86 15.98
C PHE A 8 30.12 7.94 17.41
N ALA A 9 30.92 8.44 18.36
CA ALA A 9 30.52 8.62 19.76
C ALA A 9 29.40 9.66 19.93
N ARG A 10 29.43 10.76 19.16
CA ARG A 10 28.34 11.76 19.15
C ARG A 10 27.03 11.21 18.59
N ASN A 11 27.10 10.37 17.56
CA ASN A 11 25.91 9.76 16.96
C ASN A 11 25.39 8.56 17.77
N SER A 12 26.24 7.85 18.52
CA SER A 12 25.83 6.74 19.39
C SER A 12 25.16 7.20 20.68
N LEU A 13 25.42 8.43 21.14
CA LEU A 13 24.74 9.04 22.31
C LEU A 13 23.27 9.41 22.03
N GLN A 14 22.84 9.45 20.77
CA GLN A 14 21.44 9.65 20.38
C GLN A 14 20.71 8.33 20.07
N PHE A 15 21.41 7.20 20.06
CA PHE A 15 20.80 5.89 19.81
C PHE A 15 20.05 5.44 21.07
N ARG A 16 18.71 5.48 21.01
CA ARG A 16 17.89 5.00 22.14
C ARG A 16 17.77 3.48 22.05
N PRO A 17 17.70 2.76 23.19
CA PRO A 17 17.43 1.31 23.17
C PRO A 17 16.14 0.92 22.43
N SER A 18 15.17 1.85 22.35
CA SER A 18 13.98 1.72 21.51
C SER A 18 14.30 1.56 20.03
N ASP A 19 15.35 2.20 19.54
CA ASP A 19 15.74 2.18 18.12
C ASP A 19 16.33 0.81 17.76
N ILE A 20 17.11 0.20 18.67
CA ILE A 20 17.59 -1.18 18.51
C ILE A 20 16.41 -2.15 18.51
N ARG A 21 15.45 -1.97 19.40
CA ARG A 21 14.22 -2.79 19.42
C ARG A 21 13.44 -2.65 18.12
N LEU A 22 13.23 -1.43 17.62
CA LEU A 22 12.54 -1.17 16.36
C LEU A 22 13.31 -1.73 15.15
N MET A 23 14.64 -1.67 15.17
CA MET A 23 15.48 -2.30 14.14
C MET A 23 15.37 -3.82 14.17
N LEU A 24 15.42 -4.44 15.36
CA LEU A 24 15.24 -5.88 15.53
C LEU A 24 13.83 -6.32 15.12
N GLU A 25 12.80 -5.57 15.50
CA GLU A 25 11.41 -5.81 15.09
C GLU A 25 11.24 -5.66 13.58
N ARG A 26 11.93 -4.71 12.93
CA ARG A 26 11.93 -4.52 11.47
C ARG A 26 12.66 -5.66 10.75
N VAL A 27 13.81 -6.10 11.25
CA VAL A 27 14.54 -7.25 10.67
C VAL A 27 13.73 -8.52 10.86
N HIS A 28 13.20 -8.75 12.06
CA HIS A 28 12.32 -9.87 12.36
C HIS A 28 11.04 -9.83 11.51
N SER A 29 10.41 -8.66 11.33
CA SER A 29 9.23 -8.53 10.47
C SER A 29 9.55 -8.83 9.01
N HIS A 30 10.74 -8.48 8.54
CA HIS A 30 11.20 -8.78 7.18
C HIS A 30 11.51 -10.26 6.96
N VAL A 31 11.95 -10.97 8.01
CA VAL A 31 12.39 -12.38 7.94
C VAL A 31 11.27 -13.37 8.27
N VAL A 32 10.36 -13.01 9.19
CA VAL A 32 9.40 -13.96 9.79
C VAL A 32 7.98 -13.79 9.27
N LYS A 33 7.60 -12.59 8.80
CA LYS A 33 6.23 -12.37 8.33
C LYS A 33 6.11 -12.74 6.84
N PRO A 34 5.11 -13.54 6.44
CA PRO A 34 4.92 -13.90 5.03
C PRO A 34 4.69 -12.63 4.21
N ARG A 35 5.48 -12.50 3.14
CA ARG A 35 5.31 -11.46 2.11
C ARG A 35 4.12 -11.85 1.24
N MET A 36 3.44 -10.85 0.71
CA MET A 36 2.49 -11.07 -0.38
C MET A 36 3.30 -11.44 -1.62
N THR A 37 2.94 -12.51 -2.31
CA THR A 37 3.67 -12.91 -3.53
C THR A 37 3.38 -11.93 -4.67
N ALA A 38 4.14 -12.04 -5.76
CA ALA A 38 3.91 -11.21 -6.95
C ALA A 38 2.54 -11.51 -7.58
N GLU A 39 2.13 -12.78 -7.57
CA GLU A 39 0.85 -13.24 -8.10
C GLU A 39 -0.31 -12.71 -7.26
N GLU A 40 -0.25 -12.83 -5.94
CA GLU A 40 -1.25 -12.27 -5.03
C GLU A 40 -1.34 -10.74 -5.18
N LEU A 41 -0.19 -10.07 -5.35
CA LEU A 41 -0.17 -8.63 -5.60
C LEU A 41 -0.86 -8.27 -6.93
N LEU A 42 -0.63 -9.05 -7.99
CA LEU A 42 -1.27 -8.85 -9.29
C LEU A 42 -2.79 -8.96 -9.17
N GLU A 43 -3.30 -9.97 -8.45
CA GLU A 43 -4.74 -10.13 -8.22
C GLU A 43 -5.34 -8.92 -7.49
N VAL A 44 -4.65 -8.41 -6.46
CA VAL A 44 -5.10 -7.24 -5.70
C VAL A 44 -5.15 -5.98 -6.57
N VAL A 45 -4.11 -5.71 -7.38
CA VAL A 45 -4.11 -4.51 -8.25
C VAL A 45 -5.13 -4.62 -9.37
N GLN A 46 -5.43 -5.82 -9.87
CA GLN A 46 -6.54 -6.05 -10.79
C GLN A 46 -7.89 -5.81 -10.12
N GLY A 47 -8.06 -6.23 -8.86
CA GLY A 47 -9.21 -5.88 -8.02
C GLY A 47 -9.35 -4.38 -7.77
N LEU A 48 -8.26 -3.60 -7.88
CA LEU A 48 -8.25 -2.14 -7.84
C LEU A 48 -8.45 -1.47 -9.21
N GLY A 49 -8.55 -2.26 -10.28
CA GLY A 49 -8.85 -1.79 -11.64
C GLY A 49 -7.62 -1.58 -12.53
N PHE A 50 -6.45 -2.07 -12.13
CA PHE A 50 -5.21 -1.93 -12.90
C PHE A 50 -4.86 -3.24 -13.60
N ALA A 51 -4.45 -3.17 -14.87
CA ALA A 51 -4.09 -4.35 -15.64
C ALA A 51 -2.80 -5.03 -15.13
N THR A 52 -1.82 -4.24 -14.66
CA THR A 52 -0.53 -4.71 -14.19
C THR A 52 -0.07 -3.96 -12.93
N VAL A 53 0.90 -4.52 -12.21
CA VAL A 53 1.54 -3.89 -11.04
C VAL A 53 2.28 -2.62 -11.45
N GLU A 54 2.88 -2.59 -12.63
CA GLU A 54 3.54 -1.41 -13.19
C GLU A 54 2.55 -0.29 -13.47
N ALA A 55 1.39 -0.59 -14.07
CA ALA A 55 0.35 0.40 -14.33
C ALA A 55 -0.20 1.02 -13.03
N PHE A 56 -0.36 0.19 -12.00
CA PHE A 56 -0.68 0.68 -10.65
C PHE A 56 0.44 1.59 -10.13
N GLY A 57 1.70 1.16 -10.23
CA GLY A 57 2.85 1.93 -9.77
C GLY A 57 2.98 3.29 -10.46
N ASP A 58 2.82 3.33 -11.79
CA ASP A 58 2.84 4.56 -12.57
C ASP A 58 1.72 5.53 -12.12
N GLN A 59 0.52 5.01 -11.84
CA GLN A 59 -0.61 5.82 -11.36
C GLN A 59 -0.36 6.47 -10.00
N ILE A 60 0.30 5.77 -9.07
CA ILE A 60 0.58 6.30 -7.72
C ILE A 60 1.92 7.02 -7.64
N GLY A 61 2.61 7.23 -8.77
CA GLY A 61 3.87 7.96 -8.84
C GLY A 61 5.06 7.19 -8.25
N LEU A 62 5.02 5.86 -8.25
CA LEU A 62 6.18 5.05 -7.88
C LEU A 62 7.26 5.13 -8.95
N GLU A 63 8.52 5.14 -8.51
CA GLU A 63 9.63 4.93 -9.42
C GLU A 63 9.50 3.57 -10.12
N ARG A 64 9.78 3.53 -11.43
CA ARG A 64 9.64 2.33 -12.24
C ARG A 64 10.42 1.12 -11.71
N ARG A 65 11.62 1.35 -11.16
CA ARG A 65 12.41 0.28 -10.53
C ARG A 65 11.69 -0.35 -9.33
N THR A 66 10.90 0.43 -8.60
CA THR A 66 10.12 -0.04 -7.45
C THR A 66 8.94 -0.87 -7.92
N SER A 67 8.19 -0.42 -8.93
CA SER A 67 7.07 -1.18 -9.48
C SER A 67 7.50 -2.49 -10.13
N GLU A 68 8.62 -2.49 -10.86
CA GLU A 68 9.25 -3.72 -11.40
C GLU A 68 9.70 -4.67 -10.28
N SER A 69 10.28 -4.14 -9.19
CA SER A 69 10.64 -4.95 -8.03
C SER A 69 9.42 -5.59 -7.38
N TRP A 70 8.30 -4.88 -7.30
CA TRP A 70 7.07 -5.40 -6.73
C TRP A 70 6.43 -6.46 -7.62
N ALA A 71 6.40 -6.23 -8.93
CA ALA A 71 5.91 -7.19 -9.91
C ALA A 71 6.72 -8.50 -9.90
N ARG A 72 8.01 -8.45 -9.50
CA ARG A 72 8.89 -9.63 -9.49
C ARG A 72 8.99 -10.33 -8.14
N TYR A 73 8.95 -9.59 -7.04
CA TYR A 73 9.26 -10.13 -5.70
C TYR A 73 8.10 -9.99 -4.71
N GLY A 74 6.98 -9.45 -5.17
CA GLY A 74 5.84 -9.14 -4.33
C GLY A 74 6.14 -8.08 -3.29
N LEU A 75 5.25 -7.97 -2.31
CA LEU A 75 5.17 -6.82 -1.42
C LEU A 75 5.49 -7.20 0.02
N SER A 76 6.09 -6.27 0.76
CA SER A 76 6.23 -6.43 2.22
C SER A 76 4.84 -6.49 2.86
N ARG A 77 4.68 -7.27 3.95
CA ARG A 77 3.40 -7.44 4.63
C ARG A 77 2.71 -6.12 5.01
N ASP A 78 3.45 -5.15 5.55
CA ASP A 78 2.83 -3.91 6.04
C ASP A 78 2.23 -3.10 4.88
N ALA A 79 2.94 -3.02 3.76
CA ALA A 79 2.41 -2.40 2.54
C ALA A 79 1.24 -3.22 1.95
N ALA A 80 1.24 -4.55 2.12
CA ALA A 80 0.18 -5.41 1.60
C ALA A 80 -1.11 -5.19 2.40
N GLN A 81 -1.00 -4.97 3.71
CA GLN A 81 -2.14 -4.61 4.57
C GLN A 81 -2.78 -3.29 4.14
N LEU A 82 -1.97 -2.28 3.78
CA LEU A 82 -2.49 -1.02 3.28
C LEU A 82 -3.22 -1.20 1.94
N LEU A 83 -2.63 -1.97 1.01
CA LEU A 83 -3.26 -2.22 -0.28
C LEU A 83 -4.57 -3.02 -0.16
N LEU A 84 -4.60 -4.03 0.71
CA LEU A 84 -5.81 -4.79 1.00
C LEU A 84 -6.89 -3.93 1.67
N ALA A 85 -6.51 -2.98 2.53
CA ALA A 85 -7.45 -2.02 3.11
C ALA A 85 -8.09 -1.15 2.01
N LEU A 86 -7.29 -0.62 1.07
CA LEU A 86 -7.80 0.14 -0.07
C LEU A 86 -8.77 -0.68 -0.93
N LEU A 87 -8.44 -1.93 -1.21
CA LEU A 87 -9.34 -2.84 -1.94
C LEU A 87 -10.65 -3.06 -1.19
N ASN A 88 -10.59 -3.28 0.12
CA ASN A 88 -11.78 -3.42 0.95
C ASN A 88 -12.65 -2.16 0.93
N TYR A 89 -12.05 -0.97 1.04
CA TYR A 89 -12.80 0.30 0.93
C TYR A 89 -13.47 0.47 -0.43
N ARG A 90 -12.77 0.11 -1.53
CA ARG A 90 -13.38 0.12 -2.86
C ARG A 90 -14.58 -0.81 -2.93
N GLN A 91 -14.46 -2.04 -2.43
CA GLN A 91 -15.58 -2.99 -2.44
C GLN A 91 -16.77 -2.45 -1.65
N ARG A 92 -16.55 -1.91 -0.46
CA ARG A 92 -17.62 -1.31 0.35
C ARG A 92 -18.30 -0.13 -0.33
N LEU A 93 -17.56 0.64 -1.13
CA LEU A 93 -18.13 1.74 -1.91
C LEU A 93 -19.02 1.18 -3.02
N LEU A 94 -18.55 0.17 -3.76
CA LEU A 94 -19.34 -0.50 -4.80
C LEU A 94 -20.62 -1.13 -4.22
N ASP A 95 -20.51 -1.81 -3.07
CA ASP A 95 -21.67 -2.40 -2.41
C ASP A 95 -22.69 -1.31 -2.00
N ALA A 96 -22.21 -0.19 -1.45
CA ALA A 96 -23.07 0.93 -1.06
C ALA A 96 -23.73 1.62 -2.28
N MET A 97 -23.02 1.70 -3.40
CA MET A 97 -23.52 2.20 -4.67
C MET A 97 -24.64 1.30 -5.21
N ASP A 98 -24.40 -0.01 -5.26
CA ASP A 98 -25.39 -1.01 -5.68
C ASP A 98 -26.63 -0.99 -4.77
N ASP A 99 -26.45 -0.86 -3.45
CA ASP A 99 -27.55 -0.79 -2.48
C ASP A 99 -28.37 0.49 -2.62
N PHE A 100 -27.72 1.61 -2.93
CA PHE A 100 -28.39 2.86 -3.24
C PHE A 100 -29.29 2.72 -4.48
N GLU A 101 -28.76 2.15 -5.58
CA GLU A 101 -29.53 1.96 -6.81
C GLU A 101 -30.72 1.02 -6.61
N LYS A 102 -30.52 -0.10 -5.90
CA LYS A 102 -31.59 -1.06 -5.59
C LYS A 102 -32.70 -0.43 -4.75
N THR A 103 -32.33 0.41 -3.77
CA THR A 103 -33.29 1.01 -2.84
C THR A 103 -34.08 2.15 -3.50
N THR A 104 -33.42 2.95 -4.33
CA THR A 104 -34.03 4.16 -4.92
C THR A 104 -34.67 3.90 -6.27
N GLN A 105 -34.34 2.79 -6.95
CA GLN A 105 -34.68 2.50 -8.35
C GLN A 105 -34.20 3.57 -9.34
N ILE A 106 -33.25 4.41 -8.91
CA ILE A 106 -32.64 5.45 -9.72
C ILE A 106 -31.18 5.02 -9.98
N PRO A 107 -30.74 4.91 -11.25
CA PRO A 107 -29.33 4.71 -11.56
C PRO A 107 -28.50 5.87 -11.00
N LEU A 108 -27.29 5.60 -10.50
CA LEU A 108 -26.43 6.62 -9.90
C LEU A 108 -26.18 7.80 -10.86
N ASP A 109 -25.91 7.52 -12.13
CA ASP A 109 -25.73 8.55 -13.16
C ASP A 109 -26.95 9.50 -13.22
N GLY A 110 -28.16 8.92 -13.20
CA GLY A 110 -29.41 9.70 -13.16
C GLY A 110 -29.60 10.48 -11.86
N PHE A 111 -29.08 10.00 -10.73
CA PHE A 111 -29.10 10.77 -9.48
C PHE A 111 -28.16 11.97 -9.53
N PHE A 112 -26.92 11.80 -10.00
CA PHE A 112 -25.94 12.89 -10.11
C PHE A 112 -26.37 13.96 -11.13
N GLU A 113 -26.94 13.56 -12.27
CA GLU A 113 -27.50 14.48 -13.27
C GLU A 113 -28.66 15.32 -12.71
N ASN A 114 -29.58 14.69 -11.97
CA ASN A 114 -30.71 15.39 -11.37
C ASN A 114 -30.30 16.36 -10.25
N GLN A 115 -29.18 16.10 -9.57
CA GLN A 115 -28.66 16.91 -8.46
C GLN A 115 -27.61 17.93 -8.89
N GLN A 116 -27.20 17.98 -10.18
CA GLN A 116 -26.10 18.81 -10.69
C GLN A 116 -24.80 18.64 -9.90
N LEU A 117 -24.52 17.43 -9.42
CA LEU A 117 -23.29 17.09 -8.73
C LEU A 117 -22.23 16.69 -9.78
N PRO A 118 -20.94 17.08 -9.58
CA PRO A 118 -19.86 16.77 -10.53
C PRO A 118 -19.53 15.28 -10.59
#